data_AF-A0A8T1QEJ0-F1
#
_entry.id   AF-A0A8T1QEJ0-F1
#
_cell.length_a   1.000
_cell.length_b   1.000
_cell.length_c   1.000
_cell.angle_alpha   90.00
_cell.angle_beta   90.00
_cell.angle_gamma   90.00
#
_symmetry.space_group_name_H-M   'P 1'
#
loop_
_entity.id
_entity.type
_entity.pdbx_description
1 polymer ?
#
loop_
_entity_poly.entity_id
_entity_poly.type
_entity_poly.pdbx_seq_one_letter_code
_entity_poly.pdbx_strand_id
1 'polypeptide(L)'
;MSTLDPPFSDHLQEDEITPDQYGDFISSLPTVGFLSQYRGFWFPTWHMQGVLSFQKHFQAHETDILLMTPPKVGTTWLKAILFAIVNRKHHLDLQKHPLLTNNPHILVPYLDIQLYNTKEVPDLTSFPSPRLFSTHLPYTLLPASIKDSTCKIVYLYRNPKDTFVSLWHFMEKNETTTDSFEETFDKFCQGVNPFGPYWDHVLSYWNESLEKSQRVLYLRYEELKEQPTTHLKRIAEFLECPFSSEEETKGMVNDISRLCSFDHLSKLEVNKSGTTIDMKTESLFHRGKVGDWVNYFTPQMSEKLDDIFKEKFHGTRLTF
;
A
#
# COMPACT_ATOMS: atom_id res chain seq x y z
N MET A 1 3.92 -42.65 4.97
CA MET A 1 3.77 -42.74 3.51
C MET A 1 3.89 -41.33 2.97
N SER A 2 5.02 -41.07 2.33
CA SER A 2 5.36 -39.80 1.66
C SER A 2 4.45 -39.63 0.45
N THR A 3 3.74 -38.50 0.39
CA THR A 3 3.11 -38.03 -0.84
C THR A 3 4.05 -36.99 -1.43
N LEU A 4 4.69 -37.40 -2.51
CA LEU A 4 5.56 -36.62 -3.38
C LEU A 4 4.78 -35.45 -3.96
N ASP A 5 5.29 -34.23 -3.75
CA ASP A 5 4.94 -33.08 -4.59
C ASP A 5 5.32 -33.39 -6.05
N PRO A 6 4.51 -32.99 -7.03
CA PRO A 6 4.86 -33.16 -8.43
C PRO A 6 6.08 -32.29 -8.77
N PRO A 7 6.96 -32.74 -9.70
CA PRO A 7 8.15 -32.00 -10.07
C PRO A 7 7.72 -30.74 -10.81
N PHE A 8 8.19 -29.58 -10.34
CA PHE A 8 8.17 -28.34 -11.11
C PHE A 8 8.79 -28.61 -12.47
N SER A 9 8.02 -28.39 -13.54
CA SER A 9 8.48 -28.50 -14.91
C SER A 9 9.49 -27.38 -15.19
N ASP A 10 10.52 -27.69 -15.99
CA ASP A 10 11.55 -26.77 -16.47
C ASP A 10 10.94 -25.50 -17.09
N HIS A 11 10.74 -24.47 -16.26
CA HIS A 11 10.38 -23.13 -16.70
C HIS A 11 11.63 -22.27 -16.58
N LEU A 12 11.89 -21.49 -17.64
CA LEU A 12 12.92 -20.45 -17.76
C LEU A 12 13.26 -19.85 -16.39
N GLN A 13 14.55 -19.77 -16.04
CA GLN A 13 14.97 -19.03 -14.84
C GLN A 13 14.37 -17.62 -14.94
N GLU A 14 13.48 -17.26 -14.02
CA GLU A 14 12.61 -16.07 -14.13
C GLU A 14 13.41 -14.76 -14.30
N ASP A 15 14.67 -14.73 -13.85
CA ASP A 15 15.60 -13.63 -14.04
C ASP A 15 15.92 -13.35 -15.54
N GLU A 16 15.71 -14.35 -16.40
CA GLU A 16 15.93 -14.30 -17.85
C GLU A 16 14.70 -13.82 -18.64
N ILE A 17 13.52 -13.68 -18.02
CA ILE A 17 12.30 -13.29 -18.73
C ILE A 17 12.42 -11.85 -19.25
N THR A 18 12.36 -11.67 -20.57
CA THR A 18 12.40 -10.36 -21.22
C THR A 18 11.01 -9.71 -21.23
N PRO A 19 10.87 -8.38 -21.37
CA PRO A 19 9.57 -7.72 -21.44
C PRO A 19 8.60 -8.33 -22.46
N ASP A 20 9.10 -8.80 -23.61
CA ASP A 20 8.29 -9.45 -24.65
C ASP A 20 7.72 -10.82 -24.24
N GLN A 21 8.26 -11.42 -23.17
CA GLN A 21 7.84 -12.73 -22.63
C GLN A 21 6.92 -12.61 -21.41
N TYR A 22 6.67 -11.40 -20.90
CA TYR A 22 5.81 -11.21 -19.73
C TYR A 22 4.39 -11.73 -19.97
N GLY A 23 3.83 -11.57 -21.18
CA GLY A 23 2.49 -12.05 -21.50
C GLY A 23 2.35 -13.57 -21.36
N ASP A 24 3.30 -14.32 -21.90
CA ASP A 24 3.31 -15.79 -21.84
C ASP A 24 3.53 -16.28 -20.41
N PHE A 25 4.46 -15.65 -19.68
CA PHE A 25 4.70 -15.99 -18.28
C PHE A 25 3.47 -15.73 -17.40
N ILE A 26 2.85 -14.56 -17.51
CA ILE A 26 1.65 -14.21 -16.73
C ILE A 26 0.50 -15.17 -17.04
N SER A 27 0.34 -15.57 -18.30
CA SER A 27 -0.70 -16.52 -18.73
C SER A 27 -0.48 -17.94 -18.18
N SER A 28 0.74 -18.27 -17.76
CA SER A 28 1.07 -19.56 -17.14
C SER A 28 0.81 -19.62 -15.63
N LEU A 29 0.57 -18.48 -14.98
CA LEU A 29 0.39 -18.41 -13.53
C LEU A 29 -0.97 -19.01 -13.11
N PRO A 30 -1.07 -19.67 -11.94
CA PRO A 30 -2.35 -20.07 -11.37
C PRO A 30 -3.26 -18.86 -11.16
N THR A 31 -4.56 -18.99 -11.47
CA THR A 31 -5.51 -17.88 -11.36
C THR A 31 -6.75 -18.22 -10.54
N VAL A 32 -7.29 -17.20 -9.86
CA VAL A 32 -8.61 -17.22 -9.22
C VAL A 32 -9.31 -15.91 -9.54
N GLY A 33 -10.35 -15.98 -10.38
CA GLY A 33 -11.02 -14.78 -10.90
C GLY A 33 -10.03 -13.89 -11.65
N PHE A 34 -9.86 -12.64 -11.19
CA PHE A 34 -8.93 -11.69 -11.79
C PHE A 34 -7.53 -11.69 -11.17
N LEU A 35 -7.25 -12.59 -10.23
CA LEU A 35 -5.99 -12.67 -9.53
C LEU A 35 -5.10 -13.76 -10.11
N SER A 36 -3.82 -13.46 -10.29
CA SER A 36 -2.74 -14.42 -10.60
C SER A 36 -1.88 -14.64 -9.37
N GLN A 37 -1.51 -15.90 -9.10
CA GLN A 37 -0.60 -16.24 -8.02
C GLN A 37 0.85 -16.16 -8.50
N TYR A 38 1.67 -15.35 -7.82
CA TYR A 38 3.09 -15.19 -8.11
C TYR A 38 3.88 -15.19 -6.81
N ARG A 39 4.82 -16.14 -6.69
CA ARG A 39 5.72 -16.29 -5.53
C ARG A 39 5.01 -16.27 -4.16
N GLY A 40 3.88 -16.98 -4.08
CA GLY A 40 3.09 -17.11 -2.86
C GLY A 40 2.11 -15.96 -2.58
N PHE A 41 2.06 -14.93 -3.42
CA PHE A 41 1.13 -13.81 -3.31
C PHE A 41 0.17 -13.73 -4.50
N TRP A 42 -0.96 -13.06 -4.31
CA TRP A 42 -2.01 -12.88 -5.33
C TRP A 42 -2.02 -11.45 -5.84
N PHE A 43 -1.96 -11.26 -7.15
CA PHE A 43 -1.94 -9.94 -7.77
C PHE A 43 -3.05 -9.82 -8.81
N PRO A 44 -3.65 -8.64 -9.01
CA PRO A 44 -4.49 -8.42 -10.17
C PRO A 44 -3.71 -8.74 -11.45
N THR A 45 -4.23 -9.63 -12.29
CA THR A 45 -3.52 -10.13 -13.48
C THR A 45 -3.10 -8.98 -14.40
N TRP A 46 -3.94 -7.95 -14.53
CA TRP A 46 -3.66 -6.76 -15.34
C TRP A 46 -2.55 -5.85 -14.78
N HIS A 47 -2.10 -6.05 -13.53
CA HIS A 47 -0.95 -5.34 -12.95
C HIS A 47 0.35 -6.14 -12.99
N MET A 48 0.30 -7.44 -13.33
CA MET A 48 1.47 -8.32 -13.20
C MET A 48 2.66 -7.87 -14.06
N GLN A 49 2.42 -7.29 -15.24
CA GLN A 49 3.48 -6.72 -16.06
C GLN A 49 4.26 -5.63 -15.30
N GLY A 50 3.54 -4.72 -14.63
CA GLY A 50 4.15 -3.67 -13.82
C GLY A 50 4.91 -4.22 -12.61
N VAL A 51 4.42 -5.29 -11.98
CA VAL A 51 5.13 -5.99 -10.90
C VAL A 51 6.48 -6.53 -11.38
N LEU A 52 6.50 -7.27 -12.49
CA LEU A 52 7.72 -7.86 -13.05
C LEU A 52 8.71 -6.79 -13.52
N SER A 53 8.20 -5.77 -14.23
CA SER A 53 9.00 -4.65 -14.71
C SER A 53 9.62 -3.85 -13.56
N PHE A 54 8.83 -3.56 -12.51
CA PHE A 54 9.29 -2.89 -11.30
C PHE A 54 10.40 -3.68 -10.60
N GLN A 55 10.19 -4.99 -10.37
CA GLN A 55 11.17 -5.86 -9.74
C GLN A 55 12.50 -5.91 -10.49
N LYS A 56 12.46 -5.96 -11.82
CA LYS A 56 13.64 -6.11 -12.67
C LYS A 56 14.40 -4.81 -12.90
N HIS A 57 13.71 -3.68 -13.00
CA HIS A 57 14.29 -2.45 -13.56
C HIS A 57 14.40 -1.29 -12.58
N PHE A 58 13.70 -1.31 -11.44
CA PHE A 58 13.80 -0.20 -10.50
C PHE A 58 15.18 -0.12 -9.86
N GLN A 59 15.69 1.12 -9.78
CA GLN A 59 16.94 1.44 -9.09
C GLN A 59 16.64 2.43 -7.98
N ALA A 60 16.81 1.97 -6.74
CA ALA A 60 16.59 2.78 -5.56
C ALA A 60 17.73 3.79 -5.40
N HIS A 61 17.39 5.01 -4.98
CA HIS A 61 18.35 5.99 -4.50
C HIS A 61 18.30 6.04 -2.98
N GLU A 62 19.42 6.35 -2.34
CA GLU A 62 19.53 6.44 -0.88
C GLU A 62 18.55 7.44 -0.25
N THR A 63 18.20 8.49 -0.99
CA THR A 63 17.28 9.54 -0.57
C THR A 63 15.81 9.23 -0.90
N ASP A 64 15.51 8.09 -1.50
CA ASP A 64 14.13 7.73 -1.79
C ASP A 64 13.32 7.53 -0.51
N ILE A 65 12.06 7.95 -0.57
CA ILE A 65 11.05 7.69 0.44
C ILE A 65 9.98 6.82 -0.21
N LEU A 66 9.79 5.62 0.35
CA LEU A 66 8.92 4.60 -0.19
C LEU A 66 7.76 4.31 0.77
N LEU A 67 6.54 4.60 0.32
CA LEU A 67 5.32 4.24 1.02
C LEU A 67 4.91 2.81 0.64
N MET A 68 4.82 1.93 1.64
CA MET A 68 4.52 0.51 1.45
C MET A 68 3.27 0.16 2.24
N THR A 69 2.26 -0.42 1.58
CA THR A 69 1.03 -0.83 2.28
C THR A 69 0.36 -1.99 1.58
N PRO A 70 -0.32 -2.92 2.28
CA PRO A 70 -1.39 -3.68 1.65
C PRO A 70 -2.47 -2.71 1.10
N PRO A 71 -3.26 -3.12 0.10
CA PRO A 71 -4.40 -2.32 -0.33
C PRO A 71 -5.34 -2.00 0.83
N LYS A 72 -5.92 -0.78 0.80
CA LYS A 72 -7.08 -0.37 1.62
C LYS A 72 -6.84 -0.18 3.13
N VAL A 73 -5.58 -0.13 3.54
CA VAL A 73 -5.18 0.18 4.93
C VAL A 73 -5.00 1.67 5.23
N GLY A 74 -5.25 2.56 4.26
CA GLY A 74 -5.08 4.02 4.42
C GLY A 74 -4.03 4.67 3.51
N THR A 75 -3.65 4.01 2.42
CA THR A 75 -2.62 4.46 1.48
C THR A 75 -2.84 5.90 0.97
N THR A 76 -4.05 6.26 0.54
CA THR A 76 -4.38 7.61 0.06
C THR A 76 -4.08 8.67 1.12
N TRP A 77 -4.40 8.37 2.38
CA TRP A 77 -4.19 9.29 3.49
C TRP A 77 -2.70 9.46 3.80
N LEU A 78 -1.96 8.35 3.86
CA LEU A 78 -0.52 8.39 4.10
C LEU A 78 0.23 9.05 2.94
N LYS A 79 -0.19 8.85 1.68
CA LYS A 79 0.36 9.58 0.51
C LYS A 79 0.23 11.09 0.69
N ALA A 80 -0.96 11.56 1.11
CA ALA A 80 -1.20 12.98 1.37
C ALA A 80 -0.31 13.52 2.50
N ILE A 81 -0.20 12.78 3.60
CA ILE A 81 0.64 13.14 4.75
C ILE A 81 2.11 13.23 4.34
N LEU A 82 2.66 12.19 3.69
CA LEU A 82 4.06 12.17 3.28
C LEU A 82 4.36 13.30 2.31
N PHE A 83 3.51 13.50 1.30
CA PHE A 83 3.70 14.58 0.34
C PHE A 83 3.71 15.95 1.04
N ALA A 84 2.75 16.20 1.93
CA ALA A 84 2.67 17.46 2.67
C ALA A 84 3.89 17.66 3.60
N ILE A 85 4.34 16.63 4.33
CA ILE A 85 5.52 16.72 5.21
C ILE A 85 6.80 17.02 4.42
N VAL A 86 7.04 16.26 3.35
CA VAL A 86 8.27 16.36 2.55
C VAL A 86 8.34 17.70 1.81
N ASN A 87 7.20 18.20 1.32
CA ASN A 87 7.14 19.42 0.52
C ASN A 87 6.69 20.68 1.28
N ARG A 88 6.51 20.62 2.61
CA ARG A 88 5.95 21.74 3.40
C ARG A 88 6.70 23.07 3.23
N LYS A 89 8.02 23.01 3.05
CA LYS A 89 8.86 24.21 2.85
C LYS A 89 8.68 24.83 1.45
N HIS A 90 8.21 24.06 0.47
CA HIS A 90 7.89 24.52 -0.88
C HIS A 90 6.44 25.02 -1.00
N HIS A 91 5.56 24.61 -0.07
CA HIS A 91 4.13 24.94 -0.09
C HIS A 91 3.66 25.54 1.24
N LEU A 92 4.24 26.69 1.61
CA LEU A 92 3.88 27.42 2.84
C LEU A 92 2.44 27.95 2.82
N ASP A 93 1.94 28.34 1.64
CA ASP A 93 0.55 28.75 1.45
C ASP A 93 -0.34 27.54 1.22
N LEU A 94 -0.97 27.06 2.29
CA LEU A 94 -1.83 25.89 2.24
C LEU A 94 -3.09 26.08 1.38
N GLN A 95 -3.49 27.33 1.07
CA GLN A 95 -4.62 27.61 0.17
C GLN A 95 -4.29 27.34 -1.30
N LYS A 96 -3.00 27.13 -1.62
CA LYS A 96 -2.51 26.76 -2.95
C LYS A 96 -1.82 25.40 -2.95
N HIS A 97 -2.04 24.61 -1.91
CA HIS A 97 -1.36 23.33 -1.75
C HIS A 97 -1.74 22.37 -2.90
N PRO A 98 -0.80 21.62 -3.49
CA PRO A 98 -1.10 20.71 -4.61
C PRO A 98 -2.20 19.68 -4.34
N LEU A 99 -2.37 19.26 -3.08
CA LEU A 99 -3.45 18.36 -2.64
C LEU A 99 -4.87 18.92 -2.88
N LEU A 100 -5.04 20.23 -3.05
CA LEU A 100 -6.35 20.84 -3.32
C LEU A 100 -6.83 20.58 -4.74
N THR A 101 -5.91 20.35 -5.67
CA THR A 101 -6.18 20.20 -7.11
C THR A 101 -5.72 18.85 -7.67
N ASN A 102 -4.97 18.06 -6.90
CA ASN A 102 -4.46 16.76 -7.31
C ASN A 102 -4.82 15.69 -6.29
N ASN A 103 -5.24 14.53 -6.79
CA ASN A 103 -5.44 13.35 -5.93
C ASN A 103 -4.06 12.89 -5.39
N PRO A 104 -3.97 12.43 -4.12
CA PRO A 104 -2.71 11.98 -3.54
C PRO A 104 -1.97 10.89 -4.34
N HIS A 105 -2.69 10.06 -5.11
CA HIS A 105 -2.10 9.03 -5.96
C HIS A 105 -1.36 9.58 -7.19
N ILE A 106 -1.60 10.84 -7.58
CA ILE A 106 -0.85 11.53 -8.63
C ILE A 106 0.45 12.10 -8.07
N LEU A 107 0.39 12.65 -6.86
CA LEU A 107 1.54 13.29 -6.20
C LEU A 107 2.56 12.28 -5.65
N VAL A 108 2.10 11.09 -5.29
CA VAL A 108 2.93 9.96 -4.85
C VAL A 108 2.57 8.74 -5.69
N PRO A 109 3.17 8.57 -6.87
CA PRO A 109 2.76 7.52 -7.80
C PRO A 109 3.15 6.13 -7.31
N TYR A 110 2.41 5.13 -7.77
CA TYR A 110 2.77 3.73 -7.61
C TYR A 110 3.82 3.30 -8.61
N LEU A 111 4.86 2.61 -8.14
CA LEU A 111 5.90 2.07 -9.01
C LEU A 111 5.33 0.98 -9.91
N ASP A 112 4.73 -0.05 -9.31
CA ASP A 112 4.20 -1.23 -9.99
C ASP A 112 2.87 -1.00 -10.73
N ILE A 113 2.04 -0.06 -10.27
CA ILE A 113 0.69 0.15 -10.85
C ILE A 113 0.69 1.27 -11.92
N GLN A 114 1.48 2.33 -11.75
CA GLN A 114 1.43 3.51 -12.62
C GLN A 114 2.68 3.64 -13.48
N LEU A 115 3.87 3.58 -12.88
CA LEU A 115 5.11 3.96 -13.57
C LEU A 115 5.70 2.81 -14.41
N TYR A 116 5.74 1.60 -13.84
CA TYR A 116 6.31 0.41 -14.49
C TYR A 116 5.28 -0.45 -15.19
N ASN A 117 3.98 -0.17 -15.04
CA ASN A 117 2.91 -0.85 -15.79
C ASN A 117 2.74 -0.28 -17.20
N THR A 118 3.85 -0.07 -17.89
CA THR A 118 3.89 0.38 -19.29
C THR A 118 4.80 -0.56 -20.09
N LYS A 119 4.89 -0.36 -21.40
CA LYS A 119 5.78 -1.17 -22.26
C LYS A 119 7.26 -0.81 -22.11
N GLU A 120 7.55 0.38 -21.59
CA GLU A 120 8.90 0.91 -21.48
C GLU A 120 9.29 1.08 -20.01
N VAL A 121 10.60 1.03 -19.75
CA VAL A 121 11.12 1.35 -18.42
C VAL A 121 11.02 2.86 -18.22
N PRO A 122 10.33 3.35 -17.17
CA PRO A 122 10.15 4.78 -16.96
C PRO A 122 11.47 5.47 -16.60
N ASP A 123 11.67 6.69 -17.12
CA ASP A 123 12.74 7.58 -16.67
C ASP A 123 12.31 8.32 -15.39
N LEU A 124 12.93 7.96 -14.28
CA LEU A 124 12.65 8.55 -12.97
C LEU A 124 13.53 9.77 -12.63
N THR A 125 14.42 10.20 -13.54
CA THR A 125 15.34 11.33 -13.29
C THR A 125 14.62 12.68 -13.21
N SER A 126 13.41 12.77 -13.76
CA SER A 126 12.57 13.97 -13.71
C SER A 126 11.90 14.21 -12.34
N PHE A 127 11.87 13.21 -11.46
CA PHE A 127 11.30 13.36 -10.12
C PHE A 127 12.25 14.15 -9.21
N PRO A 128 11.76 15.17 -8.48
CA PRO A 128 12.59 15.93 -7.55
C PRO A 128 13.07 15.02 -6.41
N SER A 129 14.29 15.26 -5.94
CA SER A 129 14.83 14.59 -4.76
C SER A 129 14.40 15.31 -3.47
N PRO A 130 14.06 14.58 -2.38
CA PRO A 130 13.93 13.13 -2.32
C PRO A 130 12.71 12.64 -3.13
N ARG A 131 12.87 11.54 -3.89
CA ARG A 131 11.77 10.99 -4.68
C ARG A 131 10.81 10.27 -3.73
N LEU A 132 9.51 10.52 -3.91
CA LEU A 132 8.45 9.96 -3.06
C LEU A 132 7.57 9.04 -3.90
N PHE A 133 7.66 7.74 -3.62
CA PHE A 133 6.95 6.71 -4.37
C PHE A 133 6.15 5.79 -3.45
N SER A 134 5.35 4.91 -4.05
CA SER A 134 4.58 3.91 -3.32
C SER A 134 4.51 2.58 -4.06
N THR A 135 4.23 1.49 -3.34
CA THR A 135 3.83 0.20 -3.92
C THR A 135 3.02 -0.62 -2.93
N HIS A 136 2.28 -1.59 -3.46
CA HIS A 136 1.57 -2.61 -2.70
C HIS A 136 2.33 -3.94 -2.62
N LEU A 137 3.57 -4.01 -3.11
CA LEU A 137 4.34 -5.25 -3.05
C LEU A 137 4.68 -5.66 -1.60
N PRO A 138 4.59 -6.95 -1.26
CA PRO A 138 5.12 -7.48 0.00
C PRO A 138 6.64 -7.35 0.03
N TYR A 139 7.23 -7.25 1.23
CA TYR A 139 8.66 -6.96 1.37
C TYR A 139 9.56 -7.98 0.65
N THR A 140 9.19 -9.27 0.74
CA THR A 140 9.93 -10.37 0.13
C THR A 140 10.03 -10.25 -1.38
N LEU A 141 9.13 -9.52 -2.02
CA LEU A 141 9.09 -9.30 -3.47
C LEU A 141 9.64 -7.93 -3.89
N LEU A 142 10.15 -7.11 -2.97
CA LEU A 142 10.78 -5.86 -3.37
C LEU A 142 12.08 -6.09 -4.18
N PRO A 143 12.39 -5.21 -5.15
CA PRO A 143 13.69 -5.18 -5.84
C PRO A 143 14.89 -5.26 -4.89
N ALA A 144 15.94 -5.96 -5.31
CA ALA A 144 17.20 -6.03 -4.56
C ALA A 144 17.80 -4.63 -4.31
N SER A 145 17.72 -3.73 -5.31
CA SER A 145 18.16 -2.33 -5.16
C SER A 145 17.49 -1.63 -3.98
N ILE A 146 16.22 -1.92 -3.71
CA ILE A 146 15.55 -1.41 -2.51
C ILE A 146 16.18 -2.10 -1.31
N LYS A 147 16.13 -3.44 -1.22
CA LYS A 147 16.60 -4.21 -0.05
C LYS A 147 18.03 -3.89 0.38
N ASP A 148 18.92 -3.57 -0.56
CA ASP A 148 20.33 -3.29 -0.32
C ASP A 148 20.64 -1.79 -0.10
N SER A 149 19.69 -0.90 -0.37
CA SER A 149 19.86 0.55 -0.18
C SER A 149 19.59 1.03 1.25
N THR A 150 19.82 2.32 1.49
CA THR A 150 19.46 3.04 2.72
C THR A 150 18.14 3.80 2.63
N CYS A 151 17.38 3.64 1.53
CA CYS A 151 16.13 4.37 1.32
C CYS A 151 15.13 4.14 2.46
N LYS A 152 14.37 5.18 2.81
CA LYS A 152 13.41 5.13 3.91
C LYS A 152 12.11 4.48 3.45
N ILE A 153 11.62 3.52 4.23
CA ILE A 153 10.34 2.84 4.02
C ILE A 153 9.37 3.28 5.11
N VAL A 154 8.20 3.80 4.72
CA VAL A 154 7.09 4.06 5.63
C VAL A 154 5.99 3.04 5.34
N TYR A 155 5.82 2.11 6.28
CA TYR A 155 4.84 1.04 6.20
C TYR A 155 3.61 1.35 7.05
N LEU A 156 2.42 1.11 6.50
CA LEU A 156 1.15 1.23 7.23
C LEU A 156 0.34 -0.06 7.11
N TYR A 157 -0.17 -0.52 8.24
CA TYR A 157 -1.15 -1.60 8.32
C TYR A 157 -2.37 -1.14 9.10
N ARG A 158 -3.44 -1.94 9.03
CA ARG A 158 -4.73 -1.66 9.66
C ARG A 158 -5.36 -2.95 10.19
N ASN A 159 -6.34 -2.84 11.08
CA ASN A 159 -7.15 -3.98 11.48
C ASN A 159 -7.67 -4.75 10.24
N PRO A 160 -7.49 -6.08 10.17
CA PRO A 160 -7.82 -6.85 8.96
C PRO A 160 -9.32 -6.87 8.67
N LYS A 161 -10.18 -6.80 9.68
CA LYS A 161 -11.64 -6.75 9.51
C LYS A 161 -12.07 -5.46 8.81
N ASP A 162 -11.56 -4.32 9.28
CA ASP A 162 -11.79 -3.02 8.64
C ASP A 162 -11.17 -2.95 7.24
N THR A 163 -9.99 -3.57 7.06
CA THR A 163 -9.31 -3.63 5.76
C THR A 163 -10.14 -4.39 4.75
N PHE A 164 -10.67 -5.56 5.14
CA PHE A 164 -11.54 -6.35 4.29
C PHE A 164 -12.81 -5.58 3.89
N VAL A 165 -13.51 -4.96 4.85
CA VAL A 165 -14.71 -4.15 4.52
C VAL A 165 -14.36 -3.02 3.56
N SER A 166 -13.23 -2.34 3.78
CA SER A 166 -12.78 -1.29 2.85
C SER A 166 -12.41 -1.82 1.46
N LEU A 167 -11.93 -3.05 1.36
CA LEU A 167 -11.61 -3.72 0.10
C LEU A 167 -12.85 -4.14 -0.64
N TRP A 168 -13.83 -4.75 0.04
CA TRP A 168 -15.12 -5.11 -0.53
C TRP A 168 -15.80 -3.90 -1.20
N HIS A 169 -16.01 -2.80 -0.45
CA HIS A 169 -16.66 -1.58 -0.99
C HIS A 169 -15.89 -0.98 -2.16
N PHE A 170 -14.56 -1.08 -2.13
CA PHE A 170 -13.74 -0.59 -3.23
C PHE A 170 -13.91 -1.44 -4.49
N MET A 171 -13.93 -2.76 -4.34
CA MET A 171 -14.11 -3.66 -5.48
C MET A 171 -15.52 -3.57 -6.07
N GLU A 172 -16.54 -3.49 -5.20
CA GLU A 172 -17.95 -3.29 -5.58
C GLU A 172 -18.13 -1.99 -6.36
N LYS A 173 -17.65 -0.85 -5.83
CA LYS A 173 -17.76 0.45 -6.51
C LYS A 173 -17.07 0.49 -7.87
N ASN A 174 -15.96 -0.23 -8.04
CA ASN A 174 -15.23 -0.29 -9.30
C ASN A 174 -15.66 -1.47 -10.18
N GLU A 175 -16.66 -2.24 -9.78
CA GLU A 175 -17.19 -3.38 -10.55
C GLU A 175 -16.08 -4.41 -10.90
N THR A 176 -15.08 -4.54 -10.02
CA THR A 176 -13.91 -5.43 -10.20
C THR A 176 -14.13 -6.83 -9.63
N THR A 177 -15.24 -7.05 -8.91
CA THR A 177 -15.68 -8.36 -8.46
C THR A 177 -17.16 -8.54 -8.72
N THR A 178 -17.54 -9.78 -9.05
CA THR A 178 -18.94 -10.23 -9.13
C THR A 178 -19.30 -11.15 -7.96
N ASP A 179 -18.34 -11.45 -7.09
CA ASP A 179 -18.56 -12.27 -5.90
C ASP A 179 -19.50 -11.55 -4.94
N SER A 180 -20.21 -12.31 -4.11
CA SER A 180 -20.90 -11.81 -2.92
C SER A 180 -19.92 -11.37 -1.82
N PHE A 181 -20.44 -10.70 -0.79
CA PHE A 181 -19.68 -10.29 0.38
C PHE A 181 -19.06 -11.51 1.08
N GLU A 182 -19.84 -12.57 1.26
CA GLU A 182 -19.45 -13.82 1.90
C GLU A 182 -18.39 -14.58 1.08
N GLU A 183 -18.57 -14.69 -0.24
CA GLU A 183 -17.57 -15.31 -1.12
C GLU A 183 -16.25 -14.54 -1.11
N THR A 184 -16.31 -13.21 -1.13
CA THR A 184 -15.11 -12.37 -1.04
C THR A 184 -14.44 -12.51 0.33
N PHE A 185 -15.23 -12.60 1.41
CA PHE A 185 -14.72 -12.82 2.75
C PHE A 185 -14.02 -14.17 2.86
N ASP A 186 -14.60 -15.23 2.30
CA ASP A 186 -13.99 -16.54 2.31
C ASP A 186 -12.69 -16.58 1.50
N LYS A 187 -12.61 -15.89 0.36
CA LYS A 187 -11.36 -15.71 -0.39
C LYS A 187 -10.31 -14.96 0.43
N PHE A 188 -10.69 -13.87 1.11
CA PHE A 188 -9.79 -13.12 2.00
C PHE A 188 -9.26 -13.99 3.15
N CYS A 189 -10.11 -14.82 3.77
CA CYS A 189 -9.70 -15.78 4.80
C CYS A 189 -8.71 -16.84 4.29
N GLN A 190 -8.76 -17.16 3.00
CA GLN A 190 -7.81 -18.06 2.34
C GLN A 190 -6.54 -17.35 1.85
N GLY A 191 -6.45 -16.03 2.04
CA GLY A 191 -5.33 -15.20 1.57
C GLY A 191 -5.41 -14.83 0.10
N VAL A 192 -6.52 -15.17 -0.57
CA VAL A 192 -6.78 -14.88 -1.99
C VAL A 192 -7.40 -13.49 -2.10
N ASN A 193 -6.56 -12.47 -2.06
CA ASN A 193 -6.97 -11.07 -2.21
C ASN A 193 -5.85 -10.29 -2.93
N PRO A 194 -6.13 -9.11 -3.53
CA PRO A 194 -5.08 -8.30 -4.13
C PRO A 194 -3.93 -8.04 -3.15
N PHE A 195 -2.71 -8.37 -3.58
CA PHE A 195 -1.44 -8.36 -2.83
C PHE A 195 -1.44 -9.22 -1.55
N GLY A 196 -2.37 -10.17 -1.44
CA GLY A 196 -2.48 -11.11 -0.33
C GLY A 196 -1.57 -12.33 -0.48
N PRO A 197 -1.38 -13.15 0.56
CA PRO A 197 -2.13 -13.10 1.82
C PRO A 197 -1.80 -11.90 2.71
N TYR A 198 -2.83 -11.27 3.30
CA TYR A 198 -2.66 -10.05 4.08
C TYR A 198 -1.71 -10.22 5.28
N TRP A 199 -1.81 -11.35 5.99
CA TRP A 199 -0.95 -11.62 7.15
C TRP A 199 0.52 -11.73 6.76
N ASP A 200 0.85 -12.45 5.68
CA ASP A 200 2.23 -12.60 5.20
C ASP A 200 2.79 -11.25 4.75
N HIS A 201 1.96 -10.42 4.11
CA HIS A 201 2.33 -9.06 3.75
C HIS A 201 2.69 -8.24 5.00
N VAL A 202 1.82 -8.22 6.02
CA VAL A 202 2.02 -7.48 7.27
C VAL A 202 3.24 -7.98 8.06
N LEU A 203 3.41 -9.30 8.16
CA LEU A 203 4.51 -9.92 8.88
C LEU A 203 5.87 -9.69 8.20
N SER A 204 5.91 -9.68 6.86
CA SER A 204 7.16 -9.45 6.12
C SER A 204 7.79 -8.09 6.45
N TYR A 205 6.99 -7.03 6.49
CA TYR A 205 7.47 -5.70 6.86
C TYR A 205 7.70 -5.54 8.36
N TRP A 206 6.96 -6.28 9.20
CA TRP A 206 7.16 -6.26 10.64
C TRP A 206 8.52 -6.79 11.03
N ASN A 207 8.89 -7.97 10.51
CA ASN A 207 10.19 -8.58 10.79
C ASN A 207 11.34 -7.65 10.41
N GLU A 208 11.24 -7.01 9.23
CA GLU A 208 12.25 -6.05 8.78
C GLU A 208 12.28 -4.78 9.64
N SER A 209 11.13 -4.32 10.16
CA SER A 209 11.10 -3.18 11.07
C SER A 209 11.79 -3.45 12.42
N LEU A 210 11.82 -4.71 12.87
CA LEU A 210 12.54 -5.10 14.08
C LEU A 210 14.06 -5.06 13.88
N GLU A 211 14.54 -5.47 12.71
CA GLU A 211 15.97 -5.51 12.37
C GLU A 211 16.51 -4.15 11.90
N LYS A 212 15.70 -3.41 11.14
CA LYS A 212 16.09 -2.19 10.42
C LYS A 212 15.19 -1.00 10.77
N SER A 213 14.96 -0.77 12.07
CA SER A 213 14.08 0.30 12.57
C SER A 213 14.47 1.72 12.13
N GLN A 214 15.74 1.97 11.80
CA GLN A 214 16.21 3.25 11.23
C GLN A 214 15.81 3.46 9.77
N ARG A 215 15.37 2.39 9.11
CA ARG A 215 15.04 2.35 7.68
C ARG A 215 13.56 2.03 7.42
N VAL A 216 12.90 1.32 8.31
CA VAL A 216 11.47 0.96 8.18
C VAL A 216 10.67 1.55 9.34
N LEU A 217 9.86 2.56 9.05
CA LEU A 217 8.88 3.09 9.98
C LEU A 217 7.58 2.31 9.85
N TYR A 218 7.28 1.50 10.86
CA TYR A 218 6.07 0.69 10.93
C TYR A 218 4.96 1.42 11.70
N LEU A 219 3.82 1.68 11.04
CA LEU A 219 2.70 2.46 11.56
C LEU A 219 1.40 1.66 11.54
N ARG A 220 0.55 1.88 12.55
CA ARG A 220 -0.82 1.36 12.62
C ARG A 220 -1.83 2.46 12.29
N TYR A 221 -2.78 2.17 11.40
CA TYR A 221 -3.81 3.13 10.97
C TYR A 221 -4.63 3.68 12.14
N GLU A 222 -4.97 2.80 13.09
CA GLU A 222 -5.76 3.13 14.26
C GLU A 222 -5.05 4.17 15.15
N GLU A 223 -3.74 4.02 15.38
CA GLU A 223 -2.94 4.96 16.16
C GLU A 223 -2.73 6.29 15.42
N LEU A 224 -2.46 6.22 14.12
CA LEU A 224 -2.38 7.41 13.27
C LEU A 224 -3.70 8.18 13.30
N LYS A 225 -4.84 7.48 13.37
CA LYS A 225 -6.18 8.07 13.47
C LYS A 225 -6.48 8.66 14.84
N GLU A 226 -6.03 8.02 15.90
CA GLU A 226 -6.20 8.46 17.28
C GLU A 226 -5.34 9.70 17.59
N GLN A 227 -4.08 9.70 17.17
CA GLN A 227 -3.10 10.74 17.49
C GLN A 227 -2.36 11.26 16.24
N PRO A 228 -3.08 11.88 15.29
CA PRO A 228 -2.52 12.24 14.00
C PRO A 228 -1.30 13.16 14.12
N THR A 229 -1.36 14.20 14.95
CA THR A 229 -0.26 15.17 15.09
C THR A 229 1.01 14.55 15.69
N THR A 230 0.88 13.65 16.66
CA THR A 230 1.99 12.87 17.23
C THR A 230 2.67 12.03 16.15
N HIS A 231 1.89 11.29 15.35
CA HIS A 231 2.44 10.46 14.30
C HIS A 231 3.01 11.27 13.12
N LEU A 232 2.44 12.43 12.79
CA LEU A 232 3.00 13.35 11.80
C LEU A 232 4.41 13.81 12.21
N LYS A 233 4.62 14.16 13.48
CA LYS A 233 5.95 14.50 14.00
C LYS A 233 6.91 13.32 13.93
N ARG A 234 6.48 12.14 14.38
CA ARG A 234 7.26 10.89 14.31
C ARG A 234 7.67 10.54 12.87
N ILE A 235 6.77 10.73 11.89
CA ILE A 235 7.08 10.54 10.48
C ILE A 235 8.13 11.55 10.03
N ALA A 236 7.96 12.84 10.34
CA ALA A 236 8.92 13.88 9.95
C ALA A 236 10.32 13.65 10.57
N GLU A 237 10.39 13.22 11.82
CA GLU A 237 11.64 12.83 12.50
C GLU A 237 12.31 11.64 11.80
N PHE A 238 11.55 10.58 11.51
CA PHE A 238 12.06 9.40 10.82
C PHE A 238 12.59 9.71 9.39
N LEU A 239 11.93 10.64 8.70
CA LEU A 239 12.34 11.14 7.39
C LEU A 239 13.44 12.20 7.48
N GLU A 240 14.04 12.40 8.65
CA GLU A 240 15.16 13.32 8.89
C GLU A 240 14.83 14.78 8.53
N CYS A 241 13.55 15.14 8.63
CA CYS A 241 13.05 16.48 8.38
C CYS A 241 12.09 16.93 9.51
N PRO A 242 12.49 16.89 10.79
CA PRO A 242 11.62 17.20 11.93
C PRO A 242 11.03 18.60 11.82
N PHE A 243 9.85 18.79 12.42
CA PHE A 243 9.27 20.13 12.54
C PHE A 243 10.13 20.98 13.48
N SER A 244 10.42 22.22 13.09
CA SER A 244 11.10 23.16 13.97
C SER A 244 10.17 23.66 15.08
N SER A 245 10.74 24.13 16.20
CA SER A 245 9.95 24.75 17.28
C SER A 245 9.10 25.93 16.78
N GLU A 246 9.56 26.63 15.76
CA GLU A 246 8.81 27.70 15.11
C GLU A 246 7.62 27.15 14.30
N GLU A 247 7.83 26.10 13.49
CA GLU A 247 6.76 25.43 12.74
C GLU A 247 5.67 24.90 13.69
N GLU A 248 6.07 24.31 14.81
CA GLU A 248 5.15 23.83 15.84
C GLU A 248 4.38 24.96 16.51
N THR A 249 5.06 26.02 16.92
CA THR A 249 4.43 27.19 17.55
C THR A 249 3.45 27.88 16.61
N LYS A 250 3.75 27.90 15.30
CA LYS A 250 2.86 28.42 14.25
C LYS A 250 1.71 27.47 13.89
N GLY A 251 1.65 26.27 14.48
CA GLY A 251 0.56 25.32 14.25
C GLY A 251 0.68 24.49 12.96
N MET A 252 1.84 24.48 12.30
CA MET A 252 2.04 23.80 11.00
C MET A 252 1.61 22.32 11.04
N VAL A 253 1.91 21.61 12.13
CA VAL A 253 1.55 20.19 12.29
C VAL A 253 0.02 20.01 12.29
N ASN A 254 -0.70 20.90 12.99
CA ASN A 254 -2.17 20.89 13.02
C ASN A 254 -2.76 21.23 11.65
N ASP A 255 -2.13 22.15 10.93
CA ASP A 255 -2.59 22.57 9.62
C ASP A 255 -2.41 21.48 8.57
N ILE A 256 -1.25 20.79 8.56
CA ILE A 256 -1.03 19.60 7.71
C ILE A 256 -2.00 18.49 8.09
N SER A 257 -2.22 18.24 9.39
CA SER A 257 -3.20 17.26 9.86
C SER A 257 -4.61 17.57 9.37
N ARG A 258 -5.01 18.84 9.34
CA ARG A 258 -6.33 19.28 8.86
C ARG A 258 -6.44 19.16 7.35
N LEU A 259 -5.43 19.62 6.62
CA LEU A 259 -5.31 19.51 5.16
C LEU A 259 -5.41 18.05 4.70
N CYS A 260 -4.72 17.14 5.37
CA CYS A 260 -4.70 15.72 5.00
C CYS A 260 -5.87 14.94 5.61
N SER A 261 -6.76 15.56 6.39
CA SER A 261 -7.84 14.83 7.06
C SER A 261 -8.81 14.21 6.05
N PHE A 262 -9.41 13.07 6.44
CA PHE A 262 -10.43 12.41 5.62
C PHE A 262 -11.55 13.37 5.21
N ASP A 263 -12.09 14.13 6.18
CA ASP A 263 -13.19 15.08 5.94
C ASP A 263 -12.83 16.16 4.93
N HIS A 264 -11.60 16.67 4.96
CA HIS A 264 -11.13 17.65 4.00
C HIS A 264 -10.92 17.02 2.63
N LEU A 265 -10.09 15.97 2.54
CA LEU A 265 -9.72 15.34 1.27
C LEU A 265 -10.94 14.79 0.53
N SER A 266 -11.89 14.13 1.22
CA SER A 266 -13.07 13.55 0.59
C SER A 266 -14.04 14.61 0.01
N LYS A 267 -13.93 15.87 0.45
CA LYS A 267 -14.78 16.97 0.00
C LYS A 267 -14.18 17.80 -1.13
N LEU A 268 -12.93 17.54 -1.53
CA LEU A 268 -12.31 18.23 -2.67
C LEU A 268 -12.87 17.70 -3.99
N GLU A 269 -13.12 18.59 -4.95
CA GLU A 269 -13.71 18.23 -6.26
C GLU A 269 -12.88 17.20 -7.02
N VAL A 270 -11.56 17.33 -6.96
CA VAL A 270 -10.60 16.36 -7.52
C VAL A 270 -10.80 14.93 -6.98
N ASN A 271 -11.42 14.76 -5.82
CA ASN A 271 -11.63 13.48 -5.15
C ASN A 271 -13.07 12.94 -5.27
N LYS A 272 -14.00 13.72 -5.81
CA LYS A 272 -15.43 13.35 -5.91
C LYS A 272 -15.83 12.72 -7.23
N SER A 273 -15.07 12.96 -8.29
CA SER A 273 -15.46 12.51 -9.64
C SER A 273 -14.25 12.18 -10.50
N GLY A 274 -14.50 11.51 -11.63
CA GLY A 274 -13.47 11.06 -12.55
C GLY A 274 -12.78 9.77 -12.10
N THR A 275 -11.62 9.56 -12.70
CA THR A 275 -10.85 8.31 -12.57
C THR A 275 -9.43 8.66 -12.17
N THR A 276 -8.89 7.92 -11.21
CA THR A 276 -7.48 7.96 -10.81
C THR A 276 -6.99 6.53 -10.78
N ILE A 277 -5.80 6.25 -11.35
CA ILE A 277 -5.23 4.88 -11.43
C ILE A 277 -6.23 3.84 -11.98
N ASP A 278 -6.96 4.22 -13.03
CA ASP A 278 -8.03 3.43 -13.66
C ASP A 278 -9.18 3.01 -12.73
N MET A 279 -9.32 3.67 -11.58
CA MET A 279 -10.36 3.44 -10.57
C MET A 279 -11.17 4.72 -10.35
N LYS A 280 -12.48 4.59 -10.09
CA LYS A 280 -13.35 5.73 -9.77
C LYS A 280 -12.77 6.48 -8.56
N THR A 281 -12.50 7.78 -8.68
CA THR A 281 -11.78 8.51 -7.61
C THR A 281 -12.53 8.48 -6.26
N GLU A 282 -13.86 8.57 -6.31
CA GLU A 282 -14.73 8.48 -5.14
C GLU A 282 -14.70 7.11 -4.44
N SER A 283 -14.20 6.06 -5.10
CA SER A 283 -14.04 4.73 -4.47
C SER A 283 -12.88 4.69 -3.47
N LEU A 284 -11.96 5.67 -3.54
CA LEU A 284 -10.84 5.81 -2.60
C LEU A 284 -11.29 6.35 -1.24
N PHE A 285 -12.45 7.01 -1.18
CA PHE A 285 -13.01 7.61 0.02
C PHE A 285 -14.34 6.90 0.39
N HIS A 286 -14.32 6.12 1.47
CA HIS A 286 -15.52 5.46 2.01
C HIS A 286 -16.00 6.16 3.30
N ARG A 287 -15.56 5.68 4.46
CA ARG A 287 -15.95 6.24 5.78
C ARG A 287 -14.79 6.79 6.60
N GLY A 288 -13.57 6.29 6.41
CA GLY A 288 -12.39 6.74 7.17
C GLY A 288 -12.52 6.56 8.68
N LYS A 289 -13.25 5.53 9.13
CA LYS A 289 -13.51 5.20 10.54
C LYS A 289 -12.83 3.90 10.95
N VAL A 290 -12.47 3.79 12.21
CA VAL A 290 -12.02 2.54 12.86
C VAL A 290 -13.24 1.81 13.41
N GLY A 291 -13.27 0.49 13.26
CA GLY A 291 -14.33 -0.38 13.77
C GLY A 291 -15.59 -0.40 12.93
N ASP A 292 -15.55 0.00 11.65
CA ASP A 292 -16.74 -0.02 10.80
C ASP A 292 -17.14 -1.45 10.42
N TRP A 293 -16.21 -2.41 10.52
CA TRP A 293 -16.46 -3.84 10.32
C TRP A 293 -17.61 -4.41 11.13
N VAL A 294 -17.93 -3.85 12.31
CA VAL A 294 -19.04 -4.30 13.16
C VAL A 294 -20.41 -4.14 12.49
N ASN A 295 -20.51 -3.27 11.48
CA ASN A 295 -21.74 -3.05 10.72
C ASN A 295 -21.95 -4.08 9.59
N TYR A 296 -20.95 -4.92 9.33
CA TYR A 296 -20.94 -5.84 8.19
C TYR A 296 -20.73 -7.30 8.61
N PHE A 297 -19.96 -7.54 9.66
CA PHE A 297 -19.56 -8.89 10.05
C PHE A 297 -20.62 -9.54 10.92
N THR A 298 -20.91 -10.81 10.64
CA THR A 298 -21.53 -11.68 11.64
C THR A 298 -20.51 -12.04 12.73
N PRO A 299 -20.95 -12.44 13.93
CA PRO A 299 -20.04 -12.94 14.97
C PRO A 299 -19.10 -14.05 14.48
N GLN A 300 -19.61 -14.96 13.63
CA GLN A 300 -18.85 -16.07 13.07
C GLN A 300 -17.74 -15.59 12.11
N MET A 301 -18.01 -14.58 11.27
CA MET A 301 -16.98 -13.98 10.41
C MET A 301 -15.89 -13.30 11.26
N SER A 302 -16.29 -12.59 12.31
CA SER A 302 -15.34 -11.98 13.24
C SER A 302 -14.43 -13.02 13.87
N GLU A 303 -15.01 -14.09 14.45
CA GLU A 303 -14.29 -15.18 15.11
C GLU A 303 -13.34 -15.90 14.15
N LYS A 304 -13.82 -16.25 12.94
CA LYS A 304 -13.00 -16.91 11.91
C LYS A 304 -11.73 -16.10 11.58
N LEU A 305 -11.87 -14.79 11.41
CA LEU A 305 -10.70 -13.96 11.11
C LEU A 305 -9.79 -13.76 12.34
N ASP A 306 -10.37 -13.66 13.54
CA ASP A 306 -9.59 -13.60 14.79
C ASP A 306 -8.73 -14.86 14.97
N ASP A 307 -9.29 -16.04 14.72
CA ASP A 307 -8.58 -17.32 14.82
C ASP A 307 -7.44 -17.43 13.81
N ILE A 308 -7.68 -17.05 12.55
CA ILE A 308 -6.64 -17.02 11.51
C ILE A 308 -5.49 -16.11 11.95
N PHE A 309 -5.78 -14.88 12.39
CA PHE A 309 -4.73 -13.96 12.79
C PHE A 309 -4.02 -14.40 14.06
N LYS A 310 -4.73 -14.99 15.03
CA LYS A 310 -4.13 -15.56 16.23
C LYS A 310 -3.15 -16.69 15.91
N GLU A 311 -3.47 -17.53 14.92
CA GLU A 311 -2.56 -18.58 14.44
C GLU A 311 -1.35 -17.97 13.71
N LYS A 312 -1.59 -17.12 12.69
CA LYS A 312 -0.53 -16.57 11.82
C LYS A 312 0.41 -15.62 12.56
N PHE A 313 -0.08 -14.89 13.56
CA PHE A 313 0.70 -13.93 14.34
C PHE A 313 1.21 -14.54 15.65
N HIS A 314 1.06 -15.86 15.84
CA HIS A 314 1.57 -16.54 17.01
C HIS A 314 3.07 -16.28 17.19
N GLY A 315 3.47 -15.89 18.42
CA GLY A 315 4.85 -15.55 18.74
C GLY A 315 5.29 -14.13 18.35
N THR A 316 4.42 -13.35 17.68
CA THR A 316 4.68 -11.94 17.40
C THR A 316 4.13 -11.04 18.52
N ARG A 317 4.64 -9.81 18.60
CA ARG A 317 4.10 -8.75 19.50
C ARG A 317 3.11 -7.82 18.79
N LEU A 318 2.73 -8.15 17.56
CA LEU A 318 1.78 -7.34 16.79
C LEU A 318 0.36 -7.51 17.32
N THR A 319 -0.34 -6.39 17.37
CA THR A 319 -1.73 -6.32 17.82
C THR A 319 -2.53 -5.44 16.86
N PHE A 320 -3.83 -5.65 16.82
CA PHE A 320 -4.76 -4.90 15.98
C PHE A 320 -5.74 -4.10 16.82
#